data_AF-L1J059-F1
#
_entry.id   AF-L1J059-F1
#
_cell.length_a   1.000
_cell.length_b   1.000
_cell.length_c   1.000
_cell.angle_alpha   90.00
_cell.angle_beta   90.00
_cell.angle_gamma   90.00
#
_symmetry.space_group_name_H-M   'P 1'
#
loop_
_entity.id
_entity.type
_entity.pdbx_description
1 polymer ?
#
loop_
_entity_poly.entity_id
_entity_poly.type
_entity_poly.pdbx_seq_one_letter_code
_entity_poly.pdbx_strand_id
1 'polypeptide(L)'
;MSSPSSSLLSLLLLASSLVHAVPNPSSITSALPLFNPSRSSSANIDQSNSLTVHYADANTELTGILCRDDVQLGEYRARLSFACWTSAPNQQFWAEMGNGVLGLGPKYQKQHDVNGRPLPSPILLGFTARDAVDSNAAGLPPKFAFMATKSAAELQLGGYVKGSTIGEMRTTPSISTKTYSLSINSIRIGDEFDNALELLVFSPTTKKRHVPALLDTGSPCIMLPSSSENGDVIKSPYSLYQNYNKKWSKMFITVNGIDQGLEIRREDLEVEHHTFLDEAWGTNIRPCVMPVTWAMKPPHMTPIVLGES
;
A
#
# COMPACT_ATOMS: atom_id res chain seq x y z
N MET A 1 -15.58 56.47 -35.64
CA MET A 1 -14.32 57.08 -35.17
C MET A 1 -14.36 56.99 -33.65
N SER A 2 -13.51 56.33 -32.88
CA SER A 2 -12.24 55.63 -33.09
C SER A 2 -12.03 54.76 -31.83
N SER A 3 -11.40 53.61 -31.99
CA SER A 3 -10.90 52.73 -30.91
C SER A 3 -10.01 53.46 -29.89
N PRO A 4 -9.76 52.84 -28.73
CA PRO A 4 -8.53 52.05 -28.66
C PRO A 4 -8.67 50.67 -27.99
N SER A 5 -7.85 49.78 -28.53
CA SER A 5 -7.44 48.48 -28.03
C SER A 5 -6.38 48.60 -26.93
N SER A 6 -6.46 47.77 -25.89
CA SER A 6 -5.29 47.10 -25.29
C SER A 6 -5.71 46.08 -24.24
N SER A 7 -5.54 44.81 -24.63
CA SER A 7 -5.20 43.63 -23.83
C SER A 7 -5.10 43.77 -22.30
N LEU A 8 -5.99 43.07 -21.58
CA LEU A 8 -5.67 42.50 -20.28
C LEU A 8 -5.73 40.98 -20.42
N LEU A 9 -4.53 40.44 -20.55
CA LEU A 9 -4.17 39.04 -20.65
C LEU A 9 -4.70 38.32 -19.41
N SER A 10 -5.67 37.43 -19.60
CA SER A 10 -6.04 36.43 -18.61
C SER A 10 -4.83 35.56 -18.34
N LEU A 11 -4.21 35.75 -17.17
CA LEU A 11 -3.14 34.91 -16.67
C LEU A 11 -3.76 33.56 -16.27
N LEU A 12 -3.97 32.69 -17.25
CA LEU A 12 -4.15 31.26 -17.05
C LEU A 12 -2.83 30.76 -16.45
N LEU A 13 -2.75 30.65 -15.12
CA LEU A 13 -1.76 29.80 -14.48
C LEU A 13 -2.10 28.36 -14.86
N LEU A 14 -1.56 27.92 -15.99
CA LEU A 14 -1.22 26.52 -16.22
C LEU A 14 -0.24 26.16 -15.10
N ALA A 15 -0.77 25.62 -14.01
CA ALA A 15 -0.01 24.77 -13.12
C ALA A 15 0.34 23.51 -13.91
N SER A 16 1.36 23.61 -14.75
CA SER A 16 2.09 22.46 -15.28
C SER A 16 2.76 21.79 -14.08
N SER A 17 2.03 20.89 -13.43
CA SER A 17 2.60 19.89 -12.55
C SER A 17 3.61 19.12 -13.38
N LEU A 18 4.90 19.38 -13.13
CA LEU A 18 6.00 18.55 -13.59
C LEU A 18 5.78 17.15 -13.03
N VAL A 19 5.09 16.32 -13.81
CA VAL A 19 5.16 14.87 -13.69
C VAL A 19 6.61 14.52 -13.96
N HIS A 20 7.39 14.33 -12.89
CA HIS A 20 8.70 13.70 -13.03
C HIS A 20 8.43 12.29 -13.55
N ALA A 21 8.78 12.05 -14.81
CA ALA A 21 8.73 10.74 -15.41
C ALA A 21 9.53 9.79 -14.51
N VAL A 22 8.88 8.71 -14.06
CA VAL A 22 9.55 7.58 -13.44
C VAL A 22 10.54 7.04 -14.49
N PRO A 23 11.86 7.00 -14.22
CA PRO A 23 12.81 6.50 -15.19
C PRO A 23 12.52 5.05 -15.56
N ASN A 24 12.82 4.70 -16.81
CA ASN A 24 12.72 3.33 -17.33
C ASN A 24 13.40 2.33 -16.37
N PRO A 25 12.75 1.21 -16.00
CA PRO A 25 13.28 0.24 -15.05
C PRO A 25 14.58 -0.42 -15.52
N SER A 26 14.90 -0.35 -16.82
CA SER A 26 16.16 -0.85 -17.40
C SER A 26 17.37 0.09 -17.22
N SER A 27 17.24 1.18 -16.46
CA SER A 27 18.32 2.16 -16.22
C SER A 27 18.71 2.37 -14.75
N ILE A 28 18.12 1.60 -13.82
CA ILE A 28 18.38 1.74 -12.38
C ILE A 28 19.61 0.91 -12.00
N THR A 29 20.81 1.39 -12.34
CA THR A 29 22.09 0.89 -11.79
C THR A 29 22.77 1.86 -10.85
N SER A 30 22.22 3.07 -10.65
CA SER A 30 22.67 3.97 -9.57
C SER A 30 21.83 3.71 -8.33
N ALA A 31 22.41 3.04 -7.33
CA ALA A 31 21.83 2.98 -5.99
C ALA A 31 21.43 4.40 -5.56
N LEU A 32 20.17 4.58 -5.20
CA LEU A 32 19.65 5.86 -4.78
C LEU A 32 20.43 6.38 -3.54
N PRO A 33 20.58 7.70 -3.32
CA PRO A 33 21.44 8.23 -2.28
C PRO A 33 20.93 7.88 -0.87
N LEU A 34 21.81 7.34 -0.02
CA LEU A 34 21.50 7.07 1.39
C LEU A 34 21.38 8.36 2.20
N PHE A 35 20.52 8.34 3.22
CA PHE A 35 20.43 9.43 4.19
C PHE A 35 21.74 9.54 4.97
N ASN A 36 22.37 10.73 4.91
CA ASN A 36 23.57 11.05 5.68
C ASN A 36 23.25 12.17 6.67
N PRO A 37 23.08 11.85 7.96
CA PRO A 37 22.65 12.83 8.96
C PRO A 37 23.69 13.92 9.20
N SER A 38 24.98 13.71 8.90
CA SER A 38 26.00 14.77 9.06
C SER A 38 25.85 15.91 8.05
N ARG A 39 25.03 15.71 7.01
CA ARG A 39 24.70 16.73 6.01
C ARG A 39 23.44 17.52 6.35
N SER A 40 22.75 17.18 7.43
CA SER A 40 21.53 17.84 7.89
C SER A 40 21.81 18.61 9.17
N SER A 41 21.49 19.90 9.20
CA SER A 41 21.61 20.72 10.40
C SER A 41 20.48 20.49 11.41
N SER A 42 19.39 19.84 10.99
CA SER A 42 18.22 19.51 11.81
C SER A 42 18.25 18.06 12.32
N ALA A 43 19.18 17.23 11.85
CA ALA A 43 19.31 15.85 12.27
C ALA A 43 19.69 15.72 13.75
N ASN A 44 18.94 14.88 14.46
CA ASN A 44 19.24 14.41 15.80
C ASN A 44 19.24 12.87 15.76
N ILE A 45 20.37 12.26 16.15
CA ILE A 45 20.56 10.81 16.11
C ILE A 45 20.66 10.30 17.53
N ASP A 46 19.87 9.28 17.85
CA ASP A 46 20.00 8.57 19.12
C ASP A 46 20.66 7.21 18.91
N GLN A 47 21.98 7.18 19.05
CA GLN A 47 22.78 5.96 18.94
C GLN A 47 22.57 4.97 20.09
N SER A 48 21.94 5.40 21.19
CA SER A 48 21.64 4.54 22.34
C SER A 48 20.36 3.73 22.16
N ASN A 49 19.56 4.07 21.14
CA ASN A 49 18.28 3.48 20.80
C ASN A 49 18.40 2.58 19.56
N SER A 50 18.84 1.34 19.75
CA SER A 50 18.82 0.34 18.68
C SER A 50 17.40 -0.13 18.37
N LEU A 51 17.10 -0.30 17.09
CA LEU A 51 15.83 -0.77 16.56
C LEU A 51 16.07 -2.06 15.77
N THR A 52 15.17 -3.04 15.92
CA THR A 52 15.19 -4.29 15.16
C THR A 52 13.79 -4.56 14.62
N VAL A 53 13.65 -4.73 13.31
CA VAL A 53 12.37 -5.07 12.66
C VAL A 53 12.53 -6.39 11.91
N HIS A 54 11.54 -7.27 12.04
CA HIS A 54 11.43 -8.49 11.27
C HIS A 54 10.25 -8.37 10.31
N TYR A 55 10.51 -8.49 9.02
CA TYR A 55 9.42 -8.60 8.04
C TYR A 55 8.94 -10.06 7.93
N ALA A 56 7.75 -10.24 7.36
CA ALA A 56 7.11 -11.55 7.27
C ALA A 56 7.77 -12.50 6.25
N ASP A 57 8.62 -11.98 5.37
CA ASP A 57 9.57 -12.73 4.58
C ASP A 57 10.67 -13.24 5.53
N ALA A 58 10.73 -14.56 5.71
CA ALA A 58 11.27 -15.22 6.89
C ALA A 58 12.79 -15.06 7.16
N ASN A 59 13.51 -14.16 6.47
CA ASN A 59 14.94 -13.93 6.64
C ASN A 59 15.35 -12.44 6.66
N THR A 60 14.39 -11.51 6.75
CA THR A 60 14.69 -10.07 6.68
C THR A 60 14.60 -9.44 8.06
N GLU A 61 15.76 -9.31 8.71
CA GLU A 61 15.94 -8.50 9.91
C GLU A 61 16.60 -7.16 9.55
N LEU A 62 15.93 -6.05 9.83
CA LEU A 62 16.55 -4.73 9.73
C LEU A 62 17.01 -4.28 11.12
N THR A 63 18.27 -3.87 11.23
CA THR A 63 18.77 -3.22 12.44
C THR A 63 19.18 -1.78 12.15
N GLY A 64 18.88 -0.91 13.09
CA GLY A 64 19.09 0.52 12.93
C GLY A 64 19.05 1.28 14.24
N ILE A 65 18.95 2.59 14.12
CA ILE A 65 18.87 3.53 15.23
C ILE A 65 17.73 4.51 15.03
N LEU A 66 17.30 5.15 16.11
CA LEU A 66 16.32 6.22 16.03
C LEU A 66 16.98 7.50 15.51
N CYS A 67 16.43 8.03 14.43
CA CYS A 67 16.76 9.35 13.89
C CYS A 67 15.56 10.27 14.05
N ARG A 68 15.82 11.57 14.15
CA ARG A 68 14.82 12.62 14.08
C ARG A 68 15.33 13.75 13.21
N ASP A 69 14.55 14.15 12.21
CA ASP A 69 14.93 15.20 11.28
C ASP A 69 13.68 15.87 10.68
N ASP A 70 13.88 16.93 9.91
CA ASP A 70 12.84 17.53 9.09
C ASP A 70 12.52 16.62 7.89
N VAL A 71 11.29 16.15 7.81
CA VAL A 71 10.79 15.24 6.79
C VAL A 71 9.78 15.97 5.91
N GLN A 72 9.93 15.84 4.60
CA GLN A 72 8.99 16.37 3.62
C GLN A 72 8.37 15.25 2.79
N LEU A 73 7.04 15.23 2.71
CA LEU A 73 6.24 14.35 1.85
C LEU A 73 5.32 15.21 0.99
N GLY A 74 5.67 15.41 -0.28
CA GLY A 74 4.97 16.37 -1.13
C GLY A 74 5.06 17.78 -0.54
N GLU A 75 3.91 18.41 -0.27
CA GLU A 75 3.81 19.73 0.35
C GLU A 75 3.82 19.69 1.89
N TYR A 76 3.72 18.50 2.47
CA TYR A 76 3.68 18.33 3.93
C TYR A 76 5.09 18.28 4.49
N ARG A 77 5.32 19.01 5.58
CA ARG A 77 6.60 19.11 6.29
C ARG A 77 6.39 18.97 7.78
N ALA A 78 7.19 18.12 8.42
CA ALA A 78 7.16 17.92 9.85
C ALA A 78 8.54 17.49 10.38
N ARG A 79 8.83 17.81 11.64
CA ARG A 79 10.00 17.25 12.33
C ARG A 79 9.67 15.92 12.99
N LEU A 80 10.04 14.82 12.34
CA LEU A 80 9.58 13.47 12.68
C LEU A 80 10.72 12.56 13.09
N SER A 81 10.41 11.59 13.96
CA SER A 81 11.31 10.46 14.22
C SER A 81 11.10 9.35 13.18
N PHE A 82 12.17 8.70 12.75
CA PHE A 82 12.17 7.57 11.84
C PHE A 82 13.35 6.63 12.12
N ALA A 83 13.31 5.42 11.60
CA ALA A 83 14.42 4.48 11.73
C ALA A 83 15.49 4.77 10.67
N CYS A 84 16.72 5.01 11.13
CA CYS A 84 17.91 4.99 10.29
C CYS A 84 18.48 3.58 10.31
N TRP A 85 18.23 2.82 9.25
CA TRP A 85 18.74 1.47 9.13
C TRP A 85 20.24 1.48 8.84
N THR A 86 20.97 0.66 9.60
CA THR A 86 22.43 0.55 9.50
C THR A 86 22.88 -0.81 9.00
N SER A 87 22.00 -1.80 9.01
CA SER A 87 22.28 -3.15 8.50
C SER A 87 21.00 -3.86 8.05
N ALA A 88 21.11 -4.62 6.96
CA ALA A 88 20.22 -5.73 6.65
C ALA A 88 21.09 -6.91 6.17
N PRO A 89 20.75 -8.16 6.55
CA PRO A 89 21.49 -9.34 6.17
C PRO A 89 21.36 -9.65 4.67
N ASN A 90 20.31 -9.16 4.01
CA ASN A 90 20.08 -9.37 2.58
C ASN A 90 20.33 -8.08 1.78
N GLN A 91 21.46 -8.00 1.08
CA GLN A 91 21.79 -6.85 0.22
C GLN A 91 20.84 -6.69 -0.98
N GLN A 92 20.23 -7.78 -1.45
CA GLN A 92 19.23 -7.71 -2.52
C GLN A 92 17.96 -6.99 -2.04
N PHE A 93 17.57 -7.22 -0.77
CA PHE A 93 16.45 -6.53 -0.15
C PHE A 93 16.65 -5.00 -0.10
N TRP A 94 17.87 -4.51 0.13
CA TRP A 94 18.19 -3.07 0.05
C TRP A 94 17.99 -2.49 -1.34
N ALA A 95 18.40 -3.21 -2.38
CA ALA A 95 18.23 -2.77 -3.76
C ALA A 95 16.74 -2.69 -4.14
N GLU A 96 15.93 -3.60 -3.63
CA GLU A 96 14.49 -3.70 -3.92
C GLU A 96 13.63 -2.74 -3.08
N MET A 97 13.98 -2.51 -1.80
CA MET A 97 13.34 -1.49 -0.95
C MET A 97 13.59 -0.05 -1.43
N GLY A 98 14.57 0.17 -2.32
CA GLY A 98 15.06 1.50 -2.63
C GLY A 98 15.72 2.17 -1.40
N ASN A 99 15.48 3.47 -1.19
CA ASN A 99 16.07 4.21 -0.07
C ASN A 99 15.44 3.93 1.31
N GLY A 100 14.39 3.12 1.38
CA GLY A 100 13.69 2.82 2.62
C GLY A 100 12.18 2.74 2.44
N VAL A 101 11.48 2.54 3.56
CA VAL A 101 10.04 2.30 3.58
C VAL A 101 9.32 3.40 4.37
N LEU A 102 8.20 3.84 3.81
CA LEU A 102 7.27 4.77 4.43
C LEU A 102 6.07 3.97 4.96
N GLY A 103 6.03 3.74 6.27
CA GLY A 103 4.96 2.98 6.93
C GLY A 103 3.69 3.80 7.15
N LEU A 104 2.56 3.31 6.62
CA LEU A 104 1.24 3.97 6.73
C LEU A 104 0.27 3.28 7.70
N GLY A 105 0.75 2.37 8.56
CA GLY A 105 -0.08 1.61 9.49
C GLY A 105 -0.96 2.47 10.42
N PRO A 106 -2.12 1.98 10.86
CA PRO A 106 -3.12 2.79 11.58
C PRO A 106 -2.69 3.16 13.00
N LYS A 107 -1.80 2.37 13.62
CA LYS A 107 -1.31 2.57 14.98
C LYS A 107 0.14 2.17 15.09
N TYR A 108 0.75 2.55 16.21
CA TYR A 108 2.01 1.99 16.68
C TYR A 108 1.97 0.47 16.63
N GLN A 109 2.76 -0.11 15.75
CA GLN A 109 2.99 -1.55 15.76
C GLN A 109 3.95 -1.84 16.90
N LYS A 110 3.40 -2.30 18.04
CA LYS A 110 4.17 -2.74 19.21
C LYS A 110 5.04 -3.99 18.94
N GLN A 111 4.99 -4.56 17.74
CA GLN A 111 5.44 -5.93 17.44
C GLN A 111 6.90 -6.07 16.99
N HIS A 112 7.69 -5.01 16.97
CA HIS A 112 9.11 -5.08 16.62
C HIS A 112 10.02 -4.74 17.80
N ASP A 113 9.54 -5.12 18.97
CA ASP A 113 10.15 -4.75 20.22
C ASP A 113 10.91 -5.93 20.85
N VAL A 114 12.10 -6.20 20.32
CA VAL A 114 13.00 -7.18 20.95
C VAL A 114 13.53 -6.65 22.30
N ASN A 115 13.38 -5.34 22.60
CA ASN A 115 14.09 -4.63 23.70
C ASN A 115 13.23 -3.73 24.64
N GLY A 116 11.90 -3.80 24.64
CA GLY A 116 11.01 -2.89 25.37
C GLY A 116 10.83 -1.45 24.79
N ARG A 117 11.30 -1.15 23.58
CA ARG A 117 11.31 0.19 22.96
C ARG A 117 10.33 0.32 21.78
N PRO A 118 9.48 1.36 21.75
CA PRO A 118 8.54 1.57 20.66
C PRO A 118 9.26 2.02 19.38
N LEU A 119 8.81 1.49 18.24
CA LEU A 119 9.15 2.07 16.93
C LEU A 119 8.65 3.52 16.83
N PRO A 120 9.25 4.34 15.94
CA PRO A 120 8.71 5.65 15.61
C PRO A 120 7.23 5.59 15.26
N SER A 121 6.51 6.67 15.57
CA SER A 121 5.11 6.84 15.17
C SER A 121 4.95 6.61 13.66
N PRO A 122 3.88 5.91 13.22
CA PRO A 122 3.51 5.90 11.82
C PRO A 122 3.49 7.32 11.26
N ILE A 123 4.00 7.49 10.05
CA ILE A 123 4.29 8.82 9.51
C ILE A 123 3.02 9.69 9.44
N LEU A 124 1.88 9.08 9.11
CA LEU A 124 0.58 9.74 9.08
C LEU A 124 0.25 10.39 10.43
N LEU A 125 0.40 9.64 11.52
CA LEU A 125 0.16 10.15 12.87
C LEU A 125 1.18 11.24 13.25
N GLY A 126 2.44 11.07 12.83
CA GLY A 126 3.48 12.09 13.03
C GLY A 126 3.13 13.43 12.38
N PHE A 127 2.58 13.42 11.16
CA PHE A 127 2.15 14.63 10.46
C PHE A 127 0.87 15.22 11.03
N THR A 128 -0.14 14.39 11.33
CA THR A 128 -1.51 14.88 11.55
C THR A 128 -1.91 15.05 13.01
N ALA A 129 -1.08 14.62 13.96
CA ALA A 129 -1.38 14.78 15.39
C ALA A 129 -1.67 16.26 15.71
N ARG A 130 -2.70 16.50 16.55
CA ARG A 130 -3.16 17.86 16.86
C ARG A 130 -2.11 18.69 17.62
N ASP A 131 -1.21 18.02 18.31
CA ASP A 131 -0.10 18.57 19.08
C ASP A 131 1.24 18.54 18.31
N ALA A 132 1.23 18.18 17.02
CA ALA A 132 2.42 18.23 16.16
C ALA A 132 2.82 19.67 15.82
N VAL A 133 3.44 20.37 16.76
CA VAL A 133 3.83 21.79 16.64
C VAL A 133 4.74 22.09 15.45
N ASP A 134 5.54 21.12 15.04
CA ASP A 134 6.50 21.27 13.94
C ASP A 134 5.93 20.79 12.58
N SER A 135 4.61 20.52 12.49
CA SER A 135 3.96 19.99 11.29
C SER A 135 2.99 20.99 10.64
N ASN A 136 3.13 21.23 9.34
CA ASN A 136 2.14 22.00 8.57
C ASN A 136 0.86 21.20 8.24
N ALA A 137 0.80 19.92 8.61
CA ALA A 137 -0.36 19.04 8.47
C ALA A 137 -1.08 18.79 9.80
N ALA A 138 -0.66 19.45 10.88
CA ALA A 138 -1.25 19.26 12.21
C ALA A 138 -2.77 19.51 12.20
N GLY A 139 -3.53 18.57 12.73
CA GLY A 139 -5.00 18.66 12.80
C GLY A 139 -5.75 18.18 11.54
N LEU A 140 -5.05 17.81 10.47
CA LEU A 140 -5.69 17.07 9.38
C LEU A 140 -6.24 15.72 9.88
N PRO A 141 -7.29 15.17 9.25
CA PRO A 141 -7.72 13.81 9.57
C PRO A 141 -6.59 12.79 9.35
N PRO A 142 -6.36 11.81 10.24
CA PRO A 142 -5.37 10.75 10.06
C PRO A 142 -5.90 9.71 9.06
N LYS A 143 -6.15 10.17 7.83
CA LYS A 143 -6.67 9.40 6.71
C LYS A 143 -5.75 9.61 5.52
N PHE A 144 -5.63 8.60 4.68
CA PHE A 144 -4.97 8.73 3.39
C PHE A 144 -5.73 8.00 2.30
N ALA A 145 -5.56 8.45 1.07
CA ALA A 145 -5.97 7.71 -0.12
C ALA A 145 -4.73 7.28 -0.89
N PHE A 146 -4.68 6.01 -1.29
CA PHE A 146 -3.67 5.51 -2.20
C PHE A 146 -4.33 5.14 -3.53
N MET A 147 -3.76 5.65 -4.63
CA MET A 147 -4.16 5.32 -5.99
C MET A 147 -2.91 5.02 -6.79
N ALA A 148 -3.00 4.01 -7.64
CA ALA A 148 -1.89 3.66 -8.51
C ALA A 148 -2.40 3.20 -9.87
N THR A 149 -1.56 3.44 -10.87
CA THR A 149 -1.70 3.04 -12.27
C THR A 149 -0.45 2.24 -12.67
N LYS A 150 -0.36 1.81 -13.94
CA LYS A 150 0.86 1.17 -14.47
C LYS A 150 2.13 2.03 -14.38
N SER A 151 1.99 3.35 -14.44
CA SER A 151 3.12 4.28 -14.63
C SER A 151 3.18 5.42 -13.62
N ALA A 152 2.22 5.51 -12.71
CA ALA A 152 2.13 6.57 -11.71
C ALA A 152 1.36 6.10 -10.49
N ALA A 153 1.69 6.68 -9.33
CA ALA A 153 0.93 6.51 -8.09
C ALA A 153 0.74 7.86 -7.42
N GLU A 154 -0.30 7.98 -6.61
CA GLU A 154 -0.64 9.16 -5.83
C GLU A 154 -1.01 8.76 -4.40
N LEU A 155 -0.40 9.44 -3.44
CA LEU A 155 -0.73 9.35 -2.01
C LEU A 155 -1.31 10.70 -1.58
N GLN A 156 -2.57 10.70 -1.16
CA GLN A 156 -3.25 11.88 -0.64
C GLN A 156 -3.36 11.77 0.88
N LEU A 157 -2.95 12.80 1.61
CA LEU A 157 -3.10 12.88 3.07
C LEU A 157 -4.34 13.71 3.45
N GLY A 158 -4.99 13.37 4.55
CA GLY A 158 -6.21 14.02 5.03
C GLY A 158 -7.51 13.42 4.49
N GLY A 159 -7.43 12.44 3.58
CA GLY A 159 -8.58 11.80 2.93
C GLY A 159 -8.35 11.60 1.45
N TYR A 160 -9.41 11.71 0.65
CA TYR A 160 -9.36 11.68 -0.80
C TYR A 160 -9.91 12.95 -1.42
N VAL A 161 -9.41 13.31 -2.60
CA VAL A 161 -9.94 14.37 -3.45
C VAL A 161 -11.14 13.84 -4.20
N LYS A 162 -12.32 14.47 -4.07
CA LYS A 162 -13.58 13.99 -4.68
C LYS A 162 -13.50 13.75 -6.20
N GLY A 163 -12.61 14.45 -6.90
CA GLY A 163 -12.39 14.29 -8.34
C GLY A 163 -11.50 13.10 -8.74
N SER A 164 -10.88 12.40 -7.79
CA SER A 164 -10.04 11.23 -8.09
C SER A 164 -10.83 9.92 -8.19
N THR A 165 -12.16 9.97 -8.02
CA THR A 165 -13.05 8.81 -8.03
C THR A 165 -14.19 8.97 -9.00
N ILE A 166 -14.67 7.83 -9.49
CA ILE A 166 -15.95 7.76 -10.18
C ILE A 166 -16.95 7.06 -9.26
N GLY A 167 -18.10 7.68 -9.09
CA GLY A 167 -19.14 7.18 -8.18
C GLY A 167 -18.89 7.59 -6.73
N GLU A 168 -19.64 6.95 -5.83
CA GLU A 168 -19.61 7.23 -4.40
C GLU A 168 -18.62 6.32 -3.68
N MET A 169 -17.78 6.93 -2.84
CA MET A 169 -16.88 6.18 -1.96
C MET A 169 -17.65 5.45 -0.86
N ARG A 170 -17.43 4.14 -0.76
CA ARG A 170 -17.99 3.33 0.32
C ARG A 170 -16.99 3.18 1.45
N THR A 171 -17.48 3.41 2.66
CA THR A 171 -16.71 3.17 3.87
C THR A 171 -17.12 1.83 4.45
N THR A 172 -16.15 1.08 4.94
CA THR A 172 -16.39 -0.21 5.57
C THR A 172 -15.51 -0.34 6.81
N PRO A 173 -16.03 -0.87 7.93
CA PRO A 173 -15.26 -0.94 9.17
C PRO A 173 -14.11 -1.94 9.01
N SER A 174 -12.93 -1.59 9.55
CA SER A 174 -11.88 -2.58 9.69
C SER A 174 -12.24 -3.58 10.79
N ILE A 175 -11.91 -4.85 10.58
CA ILE A 175 -12.04 -5.90 11.60
C ILE A 175 -10.88 -5.88 12.62
N SER A 176 -9.94 -4.94 12.49
CA SER A 176 -8.78 -4.79 13.35
C SER A 176 -8.54 -3.31 13.65
N THR A 177 -8.09 -3.01 14.87
CA THR A 177 -7.62 -1.66 15.25
C THR A 177 -6.12 -1.51 15.09
N LYS A 178 -5.40 -2.57 14.68
CA LYS A 178 -3.93 -2.61 14.56
C LYS A 178 -3.45 -2.64 13.11
N THR A 179 -4.31 -3.05 12.20
CA THR A 179 -4.02 -3.32 10.79
C THR A 179 -5.21 -2.89 9.94
N TYR A 180 -4.98 -2.55 8.67
CA TYR A 180 -6.07 -2.31 7.72
C TYR A 180 -6.65 -3.64 7.26
N SER A 181 -7.43 -4.27 8.14
CA SER A 181 -7.99 -5.60 7.87
C SER A 181 -9.46 -5.54 7.51
N LEU A 182 -9.85 -6.33 6.51
CA LEU A 182 -11.23 -6.45 6.02
C LEU A 182 -11.74 -7.88 6.19
N SER A 183 -13.05 -8.04 6.27
CA SER A 183 -13.74 -9.32 6.16
C SER A 183 -14.06 -9.59 4.70
N ILE A 184 -13.51 -10.64 4.10
CA ILE A 184 -13.82 -11.03 2.72
C ILE A 184 -14.77 -12.21 2.75
N ASN A 185 -15.97 -12.02 2.20
CA ASN A 185 -17.04 -13.01 2.22
C ASN A 185 -17.09 -13.86 0.95
N SER A 186 -16.55 -13.37 -0.15
CA SER A 186 -16.57 -14.05 -1.44
C SER A 186 -15.45 -13.51 -2.32
N ILE A 187 -14.81 -14.42 -3.05
CA ILE A 187 -13.90 -14.09 -4.15
C ILE A 187 -14.33 -14.95 -5.32
N ARG A 188 -14.80 -14.33 -6.40
CA ARG A 188 -15.23 -15.03 -7.60
C ARG A 188 -14.35 -14.69 -8.80
N ILE A 189 -14.14 -15.66 -9.69
CA ILE A 189 -13.46 -15.46 -10.97
C ILE A 189 -14.33 -15.95 -12.12
N GLY A 190 -14.52 -15.13 -13.15
CA GLY A 190 -15.40 -15.42 -14.28
C GLY A 190 -15.60 -14.21 -15.18
N ASP A 191 -16.55 -14.31 -16.12
CA ASP A 191 -16.92 -13.18 -16.98
C ASP A 191 -18.09 -12.38 -16.42
N GLU A 192 -19.03 -13.09 -15.78
CA GLU A 192 -20.23 -12.53 -15.16
C GLU A 192 -20.35 -13.01 -13.72
N PHE A 193 -20.80 -12.13 -12.81
CA PHE A 193 -20.84 -12.39 -11.37
C PHE A 193 -21.61 -13.67 -10.99
N ASP A 194 -22.77 -13.88 -11.62
CA ASP A 194 -23.69 -14.99 -11.31
C ASP A 194 -23.14 -16.37 -11.72
N ASN A 195 -22.28 -16.41 -12.73
CA ASN A 195 -21.70 -17.64 -13.28
C ASN A 195 -20.22 -17.82 -12.91
N ALA A 196 -19.64 -16.89 -12.14
CA ALA A 196 -18.25 -16.92 -11.76
C ALA A 196 -17.97 -18.02 -10.72
N LEU A 197 -16.79 -18.64 -10.80
CA LEU A 197 -16.33 -19.64 -9.85
C LEU A 197 -16.06 -18.98 -8.50
N GLU A 198 -16.74 -19.43 -7.45
CA GLU A 198 -16.43 -19.06 -6.06
C GLU A 198 -15.15 -19.76 -5.56
N LEU A 199 -14.18 -18.96 -5.13
CA LEU A 199 -12.92 -19.44 -4.55
C LEU A 199 -13.03 -19.64 -3.03
N LEU A 200 -13.89 -18.88 -2.34
CA LEU A 200 -14.12 -19.01 -0.90
C LEU A 200 -15.34 -19.89 -0.63
N VAL A 201 -15.21 -21.19 -0.88
CA VAL A 201 -16.28 -22.16 -0.60
C VAL A 201 -16.24 -22.56 0.87
N PHE A 202 -17.00 -21.87 1.73
CA PHE A 202 -17.04 -22.13 3.17
C PHE A 202 -17.71 -23.46 3.52
N SER A 203 -17.14 -24.18 4.49
CA SER A 203 -17.73 -25.42 4.99
C SER A 203 -19.16 -25.20 5.52
N PRO A 204 -20.12 -26.12 5.28
CA PRO A 204 -21.44 -26.03 5.90
C PRO A 204 -21.38 -26.03 7.44
N THR A 205 -20.35 -26.66 8.01
CA THR A 205 -20.18 -26.81 9.47
C THR A 205 -19.54 -25.60 10.14
N THR A 206 -18.86 -24.72 9.39
CA THR A 206 -18.27 -23.52 9.99
C THR A 206 -19.31 -22.43 10.18
N LYS A 207 -19.21 -21.73 11.32
CA LYS A 207 -19.97 -20.49 11.57
C LYS A 207 -19.28 -19.28 10.94
N LYS A 208 -18.00 -19.41 10.57
CA LYS A 208 -17.22 -18.33 9.98
C LYS A 208 -17.46 -18.29 8.47
N ARG A 209 -18.11 -17.22 8.01
CA ARG A 209 -18.45 -16.99 6.59
C ARG A 209 -17.60 -15.88 5.97
N HIS A 210 -16.35 -15.78 6.40
CA HIS A 210 -15.39 -14.82 5.86
C HIS A 210 -13.95 -15.27 6.10
N VAL A 211 -13.05 -14.71 5.31
CA VAL A 211 -11.59 -14.76 5.51
C VAL A 211 -11.09 -13.35 5.81
N PRO A 212 -10.26 -13.13 6.84
CA PRO A 212 -9.64 -11.84 7.06
C PRO A 212 -8.64 -11.53 5.93
N ALA A 213 -8.74 -10.36 5.31
CA ALA A 213 -7.76 -9.85 4.37
C ALA A 213 -7.03 -8.64 4.95
N LEU A 214 -5.76 -8.50 4.59
CA LEU A 214 -4.96 -7.31 4.89
C LEU A 214 -4.87 -6.45 3.64
N LEU A 215 -5.20 -5.17 3.75
CA LEU A 215 -4.89 -4.18 2.72
C LEU A 215 -3.45 -3.71 2.93
N ASP A 216 -2.58 -4.08 2.01
CA ASP A 216 -1.15 -3.81 2.09
C ASP A 216 -0.63 -3.23 0.77
N THR A 217 -0.34 -1.93 0.76
CA THR A 217 0.21 -1.22 -0.40
C THR A 217 1.66 -1.60 -0.71
N GLY A 218 2.36 -2.22 0.24
CA GLY A 218 3.73 -2.73 0.05
C GLY A 218 3.76 -4.11 -0.61
N SER A 219 2.63 -4.81 -0.65
CA SER A 219 2.51 -6.11 -1.31
C SER A 219 2.17 -5.91 -2.79
N PRO A 220 2.96 -6.46 -3.73
CA PRO A 220 2.71 -6.31 -5.16
C PRO A 220 1.66 -7.28 -5.69
N CYS A 221 0.98 -8.06 -4.84
CA CYS A 221 0.01 -9.05 -5.30
C CYS A 221 -1.13 -9.38 -4.35
N ILE A 222 -2.19 -9.95 -4.94
CA ILE A 222 -3.24 -10.62 -4.18
C ILE A 222 -2.75 -12.01 -3.78
N MET A 223 -2.74 -12.26 -2.48
CA MET A 223 -2.36 -13.53 -1.88
C MET A 223 -3.62 -14.30 -1.48
N LEU A 224 -3.78 -15.53 -1.99
CA LEU A 224 -4.89 -16.40 -1.59
C LEU A 224 -4.42 -17.46 -0.59
N PRO A 225 -5.32 -17.94 0.29
CA PRO A 225 -5.01 -19.08 1.15
C PRO A 225 -4.64 -20.30 0.31
N SER A 226 -3.50 -20.92 0.65
CA SER A 226 -3.06 -22.19 0.05
C SER A 226 -3.65 -23.41 0.75
N SER A 227 -4.32 -23.22 1.89
CA SER A 227 -4.87 -24.27 2.75
C SER A 227 -6.40 -24.19 2.87
N SER A 228 -7.00 -25.13 3.62
CA SER A 228 -8.42 -25.12 3.98
C SER A 228 -8.77 -24.17 5.14
N GLU A 229 -7.83 -23.35 5.61
CA GLU A 229 -8.01 -22.43 6.74
C GLU A 229 -8.59 -23.15 7.97
N ASN A 230 -7.92 -24.23 8.41
CA ASN A 230 -8.38 -25.10 9.50
C ASN A 230 -9.78 -25.71 9.28
N GLY A 231 -10.19 -25.90 8.03
CA GLY A 231 -11.49 -26.47 7.65
C GLY A 231 -12.62 -25.44 7.50
N ASP A 232 -12.33 -24.13 7.63
CA ASP A 232 -13.30 -23.07 7.37
C ASP A 232 -13.71 -23.03 5.89
N VAL A 233 -12.77 -23.31 4.97
CA VAL A 233 -13.04 -23.45 3.54
C VAL A 233 -12.83 -24.90 3.09
N ILE A 234 -13.74 -25.41 2.26
CA ILE A 234 -13.79 -26.83 1.87
C ILE A 234 -12.56 -27.23 1.04
N LYS A 235 -12.03 -26.29 0.26
CA LYS A 235 -10.86 -26.47 -0.60
C LYS A 235 -9.97 -25.24 -0.51
N SER A 236 -8.69 -25.43 -0.78
CA SER A 236 -7.72 -24.35 -0.95
C SER A 236 -8.18 -23.37 -2.04
N PRO A 237 -8.44 -22.10 -1.71
CA PRO A 237 -8.80 -21.07 -2.69
C PRO A 237 -7.74 -20.93 -3.79
N TYR A 238 -6.45 -21.04 -3.42
CA TYR A 238 -5.36 -21.04 -4.39
C TYR A 238 -5.43 -22.23 -5.35
N SER A 239 -5.68 -23.44 -4.85
CA SER A 239 -5.82 -24.62 -5.70
C SER A 239 -7.01 -24.51 -6.66
N LEU A 240 -8.14 -23.95 -6.20
CA LEU A 240 -9.29 -23.66 -7.07
C LEU A 240 -8.91 -22.69 -8.20
N TYR A 241 -8.19 -21.61 -7.87
CA TYR A 241 -7.70 -20.65 -8.84
C TYR A 241 -6.72 -21.26 -9.87
N GLN A 242 -5.80 -22.11 -9.42
CA GLN A 242 -4.82 -22.76 -10.30
C GLN A 242 -5.49 -23.69 -11.30
N ASN A 243 -6.50 -24.43 -10.86
CA ASN A 243 -7.21 -25.42 -11.68
C ASN A 243 -8.30 -24.82 -12.58
N TYR A 244 -8.65 -23.54 -12.39
CA TYR A 244 -9.67 -22.89 -13.20
C TYR A 244 -9.14 -22.44 -14.56
N ASN A 245 -9.98 -22.57 -15.59
CA ASN A 245 -9.64 -22.20 -16.96
C ASN A 245 -9.22 -20.72 -17.02
N LYS A 246 -8.05 -20.46 -17.60
CA LYS A 246 -7.44 -19.14 -17.73
C LYS A 246 -8.10 -18.24 -18.79
N LYS A 247 -9.41 -18.41 -19.04
CA LYS A 247 -10.22 -17.64 -20.00
C LYS A 247 -11.24 -16.69 -19.36
N TRP A 248 -11.18 -16.46 -18.05
CA TRP A 248 -12.03 -15.48 -17.37
C TRP A 248 -11.54 -14.06 -17.58
N SER A 249 -12.41 -13.06 -17.43
CA SER A 249 -12.07 -11.64 -17.62
C SER A 249 -12.10 -10.81 -16.34
N LYS A 250 -12.79 -11.24 -15.28
CA LYS A 250 -12.98 -10.47 -14.05
C LYS A 250 -12.82 -11.30 -12.78
N MET A 251 -12.37 -10.62 -11.73
CA MET A 251 -12.43 -11.03 -10.34
C MET A 251 -13.42 -10.15 -9.59
N PHE A 252 -14.27 -10.75 -8.79
CA PHE A 252 -15.25 -10.06 -7.95
C PHE A 252 -14.95 -10.35 -6.47
N ILE A 253 -14.83 -9.31 -5.64
CA ILE A 253 -14.51 -9.46 -4.22
C ILE A 253 -15.60 -8.82 -3.36
N THR A 254 -16.29 -9.62 -2.55
CA THR A 254 -17.30 -9.11 -1.61
C THR A 254 -16.63 -8.77 -0.28
N VAL A 255 -16.72 -7.50 0.11
CA VAL A 255 -16.08 -6.95 1.32
C VAL A 255 -17.14 -6.64 2.37
N ASN A 256 -16.99 -7.18 3.58
CA ASN A 256 -17.85 -6.94 4.74
C ASN A 256 -19.35 -7.07 4.44
N GLY A 257 -19.73 -8.04 3.59
CA GLY A 257 -21.13 -8.26 3.17
C GLY A 257 -21.70 -7.21 2.23
N ILE A 258 -20.87 -6.34 1.62
CA ILE A 258 -21.31 -5.40 0.58
C ILE A 258 -21.38 -6.14 -0.75
N ASP A 259 -22.60 -6.50 -1.18
CA ASP A 259 -22.86 -7.33 -2.37
C ASP A 259 -22.40 -6.71 -3.70
N GLN A 260 -22.27 -5.38 -3.76
CA GLN A 260 -21.56 -4.72 -4.87
C GLN A 260 -20.06 -4.75 -4.56
N GLY A 261 -19.48 -5.93 -4.75
CA GLY A 261 -18.07 -6.19 -4.53
C GLY A 261 -17.14 -5.38 -5.44
N LEU A 262 -15.85 -5.41 -5.14
CA LEU A 262 -14.80 -4.86 -5.99
C LEU A 262 -14.68 -5.72 -7.26
N GLU A 263 -14.83 -5.10 -8.43
CA GLU A 263 -14.54 -5.73 -9.72
C GLU A 263 -13.11 -5.36 -10.14
N ILE A 264 -12.30 -6.39 -10.40
CA ILE A 264 -10.93 -6.23 -10.90
C ILE A 264 -10.83 -6.99 -12.21
N ARG A 265 -10.36 -6.34 -13.28
CA ARG A 265 -10.19 -7.03 -14.55
C ARG A 265 -8.94 -7.87 -14.51
N ARG A 266 -8.99 -9.02 -15.17
CA ARG A 266 -7.85 -9.93 -15.32
C ARG A 266 -6.63 -9.25 -15.93
N GLU A 267 -6.84 -8.41 -16.94
CA GLU A 267 -5.74 -7.66 -17.59
C GLU A 267 -5.01 -6.70 -16.65
N ASP A 268 -5.64 -6.34 -15.52
CA ASP A 268 -5.03 -5.53 -14.48
C ASP A 268 -4.30 -6.41 -13.42
N LEU A 269 -4.56 -7.73 -13.43
CA LEU A 269 -4.00 -8.75 -12.53
C LEU A 269 -2.86 -9.57 -13.15
N GLU A 270 -2.78 -9.63 -14.47
CA GLU A 270 -1.78 -10.39 -15.21
C GLU A 270 -0.66 -9.50 -15.74
N VAL A 271 0.51 -9.64 -15.11
CA VAL A 271 1.78 -9.48 -15.81
C VAL A 271 2.37 -10.87 -15.98
N GLU A 272 2.63 -11.27 -17.22
CA GLU A 272 3.44 -12.45 -17.55
C GLU A 272 4.89 -12.24 -17.07
N HIS A 273 5.13 -12.25 -15.76
CA HIS A 273 6.45 -12.44 -15.18
C HIS A 273 6.38 -13.61 -14.20
N HIS A 274 6.31 -14.80 -14.79
CA HIS A 274 6.40 -16.11 -14.16
C HIS A 274 7.74 -16.40 -13.45
N THR A 275 8.64 -15.43 -13.32
CA THR A 275 9.99 -15.66 -12.78
C THR A 275 10.40 -14.71 -11.66
N PHE A 276 9.79 -13.52 -11.54
CA PHE A 276 10.32 -12.50 -10.64
C PHE A 276 9.98 -12.73 -9.15
N LEU A 277 8.78 -13.22 -8.83
CA LEU A 277 8.31 -13.31 -7.44
C LEU A 277 8.72 -14.63 -6.74
N ASP A 278 8.90 -15.71 -7.49
CA ASP A 278 9.42 -16.97 -6.94
C ASP A 278 10.93 -16.87 -6.61
N GLU A 279 11.68 -16.04 -7.33
CA GLU A 279 13.12 -15.84 -7.12
C GLU A 279 13.44 -14.77 -6.06
N ALA A 280 12.71 -13.65 -6.01
CA ALA A 280 13.01 -12.56 -5.07
C ALA A 280 12.61 -12.88 -3.61
N TRP A 281 11.62 -13.74 -3.38
CA TRP A 281 10.99 -13.87 -2.06
C TRP A 281 11.34 -15.17 -1.31
N GLY A 282 12.09 -16.08 -1.91
CA GLY A 282 12.71 -17.24 -1.24
C GLY A 282 11.80 -18.11 -0.36
N THR A 283 10.48 -17.97 -0.45
CA THR A 283 9.53 -18.55 0.50
C THR A 283 8.46 -19.37 -0.21
N ASN A 284 8.53 -20.68 -0.01
CA ASN A 284 7.47 -21.64 -0.38
C ASN A 284 6.15 -21.45 0.40
N ILE A 285 6.00 -20.39 1.20
CA ILE A 285 5.00 -20.36 2.28
C ILE A 285 3.71 -19.64 1.86
N ARG A 286 3.75 -18.71 0.91
CA ARG A 286 2.53 -18.03 0.45
C ARG A 286 2.56 -17.76 -1.05
N PRO A 287 1.78 -18.49 -1.87
CA PRO A 287 1.81 -18.31 -3.31
C PRO A 287 1.23 -16.95 -3.68
N CYS A 288 2.05 -16.14 -4.35
CA CYS A 288 1.59 -14.95 -5.02
C CYS A 288 0.75 -15.36 -6.22
N VAL A 289 -0.55 -15.07 -6.19
CA VAL A 289 -1.50 -15.66 -7.15
C VAL A 289 -1.57 -14.84 -8.43
N MET A 290 -1.41 -13.52 -8.29
CA MET A 290 -1.51 -12.54 -9.37
C MET A 290 -0.60 -11.37 -9.02
N PRO A 291 0.57 -11.18 -9.69
CA PRO A 291 1.33 -9.95 -9.58
C PRO A 291 0.41 -8.79 -9.98
N VAL A 292 -0.07 -8.06 -8.99
CA VAL A 292 -0.81 -6.83 -9.20
C VAL A 292 0.23 -5.79 -9.57
N THR A 293 0.45 -5.60 -10.87
CA THR A 293 0.66 -4.21 -11.28
C THR A 293 -0.60 -3.46 -10.94
N TRP A 294 -0.51 -2.25 -10.41
CA TRP A 294 -1.66 -1.39 -10.11
C TRP A 294 -2.33 -0.90 -11.41
N ALA A 295 -2.63 -1.82 -12.30
CA ALA A 295 -2.78 -1.62 -13.73
C ALA A 295 -4.18 -1.17 -14.13
N MET A 296 -4.90 -0.43 -13.29
CA MET A 296 -6.24 -0.03 -13.67
C MET A 296 -6.16 0.97 -14.84
N LYS A 297 -6.77 0.63 -15.99
CA LYS A 297 -6.89 1.60 -17.09
C LYS A 297 -7.86 2.70 -16.64
N PRO A 298 -7.56 3.99 -16.91
CA PRO A 298 -8.57 5.03 -16.84
C PRO A 298 -9.83 4.57 -17.62
N PRO A 299 -11.03 4.75 -17.09
CA PRO A 299 -11.37 5.64 -15.98
C PRO A 299 -11.44 4.95 -14.59
N HIS A 300 -11.03 3.69 -14.49
CA HIS A 300 -11.26 2.86 -13.30
C HIS A 300 -10.16 3.05 -12.26
N MET A 301 -10.10 4.18 -11.56
CA MET A 301 -9.33 4.27 -10.32
C MET A 301 -10.28 4.05 -9.15
N THR A 302 -10.05 3.01 -8.35
CA THR A 302 -10.72 2.86 -7.05
C THR A 302 -9.73 3.26 -5.98
N PRO A 303 -9.73 4.52 -5.47
CA PRO A 303 -8.91 4.82 -4.33
C PRO A 303 -9.39 3.98 -3.16
N ILE A 304 -8.42 3.49 -2.42
CA ILE A 304 -8.67 2.92 -1.10
C ILE A 304 -8.36 4.04 -0.12
N VAL A 305 -9.40 4.49 0.60
CA VAL A 305 -9.25 5.44 1.69
C VAL A 305 -9.12 4.66 2.97
N LEU A 306 -7.97 4.81 3.62
CA LEU A 306 -7.63 4.14 4.87
C LEU A 306 -7.47 5.18 5.96
N GLY A 307 -7.96 4.85 7.15
CA GLY A 307 -7.79 5.69 8.33
C GLY A 307 -8.80 5.34 9.42
N GLU A 308 -8.65 5.96 10.59
CA GLU A 308 -9.58 5.75 11.70
C GLU A 308 -10.88 6.53 11.47
N SER A 309 -12.02 5.90 11.82
CA SER A 309 -13.35 6.51 11.79
C SER A 309 -13.61 7.37 13.01
#